data_AF-A0A2E1UIX8-F1
#
_entry.id   AF-A0A2E1UIX8-F1
#
_cell.length_a   1.000
_cell.length_b   1.000
_cell.length_c   1.000
_cell.angle_alpha   90.00
_cell.angle_beta   90.00
_cell.angle_gamma   90.00
#
_symmetry.space_group_name_H-M   'P 1'
#
loop_
_entity.id
_entity.type
_entity.pdbx_description
1 polymer ?
#
loop_
_entity_poly.entity_id
_entity_poly.type
_entity_poly.pdbx_seq_one_letter_code
_entity_poly.pdbx_strand_id
1 'polypeptide(L)'
;MNSKVKPTILLNWYDKNAREMPWRIGPLDRTSGIRPSPYHVWLSEIMLQQTTVATVRSYFIKFIGKWPTLEKLAQAEESEITAAWAGLGYYARARNLLKCAKIIFSEYGGKFPNDYKTLLKLPGVGPYTAGAISAIAFDRNEVVVDGNVE
;
A
#
# COMPACT_ATOMS: atom_id res chain seq x y z
N MET A 1 32.69 -9.12 14.59
CA MET A 1 31.53 -9.54 15.41
C MET A 1 30.27 -8.90 14.83
N ASN A 2 29.52 -9.64 14.01
CA ASN A 2 28.26 -9.14 13.44
C ASN A 2 27.17 -9.16 14.51
N SER A 3 27.01 -8.05 15.20
CA SER A 3 25.86 -7.79 16.06
C SER A 3 24.63 -7.60 15.16
N LYS A 4 23.97 -8.71 14.77
CA LYS A 4 22.60 -8.63 14.24
C LYS A 4 21.76 -7.92 15.30
N VAL A 5 21.28 -6.71 14.99
CA VAL A 5 20.31 -6.01 15.83
C VAL A 5 19.16 -6.98 16.09
N LYS A 6 18.87 -7.25 17.37
CA LYS A 6 17.76 -8.14 17.72
C LYS A 6 16.46 -7.50 17.19
N PRO A 7 15.61 -8.22 16.45
CA PRO A 7 14.35 -7.68 15.93
C PRO A 7 13.50 -7.00 17.01
N THR A 8 13.57 -7.50 18.25
CA THR A 8 12.89 -6.93 19.42
C THR A 8 13.30 -5.49 19.73
N ILE A 9 14.53 -5.06 19.45
CA ILE A 9 14.97 -3.68 19.68
C ILE A 9 14.28 -2.73 18.70
N LEU A 10 14.23 -3.12 17.41
CA LEU A 10 13.57 -2.35 16.37
C LEU A 10 12.06 -2.27 16.60
N LEU A 11 11.44 -3.40 16.97
CA LEU A 11 10.01 -3.47 17.28
C LEU A 11 9.65 -2.59 18.49
N ASN A 12 10.41 -2.69 19.59
CA ASN A 12 10.17 -1.86 20.78
C ASN A 12 10.32 -0.36 20.52
N TRP A 13 11.25 0.04 19.64
CA TRP A 13 11.37 1.43 19.23
C TRP A 13 10.18 1.85 18.37
N TYR A 14 9.76 1.00 17.41
CA TYR A 14 8.62 1.26 16.54
C TYR A 14 7.32 1.42 17.35
N ASP A 15 7.11 0.57 18.35
CA ASP A 15 5.92 0.64 19.22
C ASP A 15 5.76 2.00 19.92
N LYS A 16 6.88 2.70 20.18
CA LYS A 16 6.90 4.00 20.85
C LYS A 16 7.01 5.20 19.91
N ASN A 17 7.54 5.01 18.70
CA ASN A 17 7.94 6.10 17.81
C ASN A 17 7.29 6.03 16.42
N ALA A 18 6.35 5.12 16.19
CA ALA A 18 5.66 4.99 14.91
C ALA A 18 4.99 6.30 14.50
N ARG A 19 5.36 6.81 13.32
CA ARG A 19 4.69 7.98 12.73
C ARG A 19 3.27 7.63 12.34
N GLU A 20 2.32 8.47 12.72
CA GLU A 20 0.94 8.38 12.23
C GLU A 20 0.88 8.68 10.75
N MET A 21 0.38 7.72 9.98
CA MET A 21 0.13 7.86 8.55
C MET A 21 -1.24 7.25 8.22
N PRO A 22 -2.06 7.90 7.38
CA PRO A 22 -3.46 7.53 7.19
C PRO A 22 -3.66 6.15 6.52
N TRP A 23 -2.62 5.60 5.91
CA TRP A 23 -2.62 4.25 5.32
C TRP A 23 -2.08 3.17 6.26
N ARG A 24 -1.57 3.53 7.46
CA ARG A 24 -1.04 2.58 8.44
C ARG A 24 -2.01 2.37 9.58
N ILE A 25 -1.99 1.16 10.12
CA ILE A 25 -2.59 0.83 11.41
C ILE A 25 -1.46 0.81 12.43
N GLY A 26 -1.62 1.62 13.49
CA GLY A 26 -0.61 1.74 14.54
C GLY A 26 -0.51 0.48 15.41
N PRO A 27 0.56 0.34 16.21
CA PRO A 27 0.74 -0.79 17.12
C PRO A 27 -0.46 -1.04 18.05
N LEU A 28 -1.02 0.03 18.65
CA LEU A 28 -2.17 -0.04 19.56
C LEU A 28 -3.45 -0.55 18.89
N ASP A 29 -3.73 -0.07 17.68
CA ASP A 29 -4.89 -0.51 16.91
C ASP A 29 -4.71 -1.97 16.47
N ARG A 30 -3.48 -2.34 16.09
CA ARG A 30 -3.16 -3.70 15.67
C ARG A 30 -3.30 -4.72 16.79
N THR A 31 -2.86 -4.37 18.01
CA THR A 31 -3.07 -5.21 19.22
C THR A 31 -4.53 -5.28 19.63
N SER A 32 -5.33 -4.25 19.30
CA SER A 32 -6.78 -4.22 19.50
C SER A 32 -7.57 -4.99 18.42
N GLY A 33 -6.89 -5.67 17.49
CA GLY A 33 -7.51 -6.53 16.48
C GLY A 33 -7.82 -5.82 15.15
N ILE A 34 -7.56 -4.52 15.03
CA ILE A 34 -7.71 -3.81 13.76
C ILE A 34 -6.63 -4.30 12.79
N ARG A 35 -7.01 -4.53 11.53
CA ARG A 35 -6.10 -5.04 10.49
C ARG A 35 -5.91 -3.98 9.39
N PRO A 36 -4.69 -3.85 8.84
CA PRO A 36 -4.46 -2.97 7.70
C PRO A 36 -5.32 -3.39 6.52
N SER A 37 -5.92 -2.40 5.85
CA SER A 37 -6.65 -2.63 4.61
C SER A 37 -5.66 -2.89 3.46
N PRO A 38 -5.73 -4.04 2.74
CA PRO A 38 -4.88 -4.29 1.58
C PRO A 38 -5.02 -3.20 0.52
N TYR A 39 -6.23 -2.65 0.35
CA TYR A 39 -6.50 -1.54 -0.55
C TYR A 39 -5.70 -0.28 -0.17
N HIS A 40 -5.69 0.07 1.12
CA HIS A 40 -4.98 1.25 1.62
C HIS A 40 -3.46 1.09 1.53
N VAL A 41 -2.96 -0.10 1.91
CA VAL A 41 -1.53 -0.43 1.80
C VAL A 41 -1.09 -0.28 0.34
N TRP A 42 -1.73 -1.00 -0.58
CA TRP A 42 -1.41 -0.95 -2.01
C TRP A 42 -1.47 0.47 -2.58
N LEU A 43 -2.55 1.22 -2.33
CA LEU A 43 -2.71 2.57 -2.84
C LEU A 43 -1.58 3.49 -2.35
N SER A 44 -1.22 3.40 -1.07
CA SER A 44 -0.13 4.19 -0.50
C SER A 44 1.22 3.83 -1.10
N GLU A 45 1.51 2.55 -1.31
CA GLU A 45 2.76 2.09 -1.91
C GLU A 45 2.89 2.60 -3.36
N ILE A 46 1.81 2.54 -4.16
CA ILE A 46 1.84 3.10 -5.51
C ILE A 46 2.05 4.61 -5.50
N MET A 47 1.42 5.34 -4.57
CA MET A 47 1.61 6.80 -4.46
C MET A 47 3.02 7.18 -4.01
N LEU A 48 3.59 6.46 -3.04
CA LEU A 48 4.92 6.72 -2.47
C LEU A 48 6.06 6.43 -3.44
N GLN A 49 5.82 5.68 -4.51
CA GLN A 49 6.79 5.56 -5.60
C GLN A 49 7.12 6.94 -6.17
N GLN A 50 8.35 7.41 -5.93
CA GLN A 50 8.84 8.68 -6.48
C GLN A 50 8.01 9.89 -6.03
N THR A 51 7.36 9.83 -4.85
CA THR A 51 6.64 10.97 -4.25
C THR A 51 6.84 10.99 -2.74
N THR A 52 7.00 12.17 -2.16
CA THR A 52 7.29 12.31 -0.72
C THR A 52 6.06 12.00 0.15
N VAL A 53 6.31 11.51 1.37
CA VAL A 53 5.25 11.21 2.36
C VAL A 53 4.33 12.41 2.61
N ALA A 54 4.90 13.62 2.70
CA ALA A 54 4.13 14.84 2.96
C ALA A 54 3.09 15.10 1.87
N THR A 55 3.48 14.97 0.60
CA THR A 55 2.57 15.11 -0.53
C THR A 55 1.56 13.97 -0.55
N VAL A 56 2.01 12.71 -0.41
CA VAL A 56 1.12 11.54 -0.48
C VAL A 56 0.04 11.58 0.60
N ARG A 57 0.32 12.11 1.81
CA ARG A 57 -0.67 12.24 2.89
C ARG A 57 -1.96 12.91 2.42
N SER A 58 -1.84 14.07 1.79
CA SER A 58 -2.99 14.86 1.33
C SER A 58 -3.72 14.19 0.15
N TYR A 59 -2.98 13.58 -0.78
CA TYR A 59 -3.58 12.89 -1.92
C TYR A 59 -4.28 11.60 -1.51
N PHE A 60 -3.69 10.83 -0.61
CA PHE A 60 -4.27 9.60 -0.09
C PHE A 60 -5.63 9.86 0.57
N ILE A 61 -5.72 10.86 1.46
CA ILE A 61 -6.98 11.25 2.11
C ILE A 61 -8.05 11.62 1.07
N LYS A 62 -7.70 12.41 0.06
CA LYS A 62 -8.64 12.78 -1.02
C LYS A 62 -9.08 11.57 -1.82
N PHE A 63 -8.16 10.66 -2.15
CA PHE A 63 -8.45 9.45 -2.92
C PHE A 63 -9.42 8.53 -2.18
N ILE A 64 -9.15 8.20 -0.92
CA ILE A 64 -10.03 7.32 -0.14
C ILE A 64 -11.36 8.01 0.22
N GLY A 65 -11.39 9.34 0.28
CA GLY A 65 -12.64 10.10 0.42
C GLY A 65 -13.52 9.99 -0.81
N LYS A 66 -12.94 10.02 -2.02
CA LYS A 66 -13.67 9.89 -3.28
C LYS A 66 -14.00 8.44 -3.63
N TRP A 67 -13.06 7.52 -3.40
CA TRP A 67 -13.18 6.09 -3.67
C TRP A 67 -12.89 5.30 -2.39
N PRO A 68 -13.86 5.19 -1.46
CA PRO A 68 -13.64 4.58 -0.15
C PRO A 68 -13.42 3.07 -0.20
N THR A 69 -13.80 2.43 -1.31
CA THR A 69 -13.61 0.99 -1.52
C THR A 69 -12.91 0.73 -2.85
N LEU A 70 -12.27 -0.44 -2.94
CA LEU A 70 -11.68 -0.92 -4.18
C LEU A 70 -12.72 -0.99 -5.32
N GLU A 71 -13.94 -1.42 -5.03
CA GLU A 71 -15.04 -1.44 -6.00
C GLU A 71 -15.32 -0.05 -6.57
N LYS A 72 -15.43 0.97 -5.70
CA LYS A 72 -15.65 2.35 -6.14
C LYS A 72 -14.48 2.85 -7.00
N LEU A 73 -13.25 2.49 -6.65
CA LEU A 73 -12.09 2.81 -7.47
C LEU A 73 -12.13 2.09 -8.83
N ALA A 74 -12.52 0.81 -8.86
CA ALA A 74 -12.60 0.01 -10.08
C ALA A 74 -13.68 0.50 -11.05
N GLN A 75 -14.76 1.09 -10.54
CA GLN A 75 -15.84 1.69 -11.33
C GLN A 75 -15.51 3.10 -11.85
N ALA A 76 -14.39 3.71 -11.43
CA ALA A 76 -14.02 5.05 -11.82
C ALA A 76 -13.63 5.15 -13.31
N GLU A 77 -13.87 6.32 -13.88
CA GLU A 77 -13.38 6.66 -15.22
C GLU A 77 -11.89 7.03 -15.19
N GLU A 78 -11.17 6.73 -16.27
CA GLU A 78 -9.73 7.04 -16.36
C GLU A 78 -9.45 8.55 -16.23
N SER A 79 -10.34 9.39 -16.76
CA SER A 79 -10.27 10.84 -16.66
C SER A 79 -10.36 11.32 -15.21
N GLU A 80 -11.21 10.70 -14.39
CA GLU A 80 -11.35 11.04 -12.97
C GLU A 80 -10.11 10.67 -12.17
N ILE A 81 -9.53 9.49 -12.45
CA ILE A 81 -8.29 9.03 -11.81
C ILE A 81 -7.14 9.96 -12.20
N THR A 82 -7.03 10.28 -13.48
CA THR A 82 -5.99 11.19 -14.00
C THR A 82 -6.10 12.58 -13.37
N ALA A 83 -7.31 13.13 -13.26
CA ALA A 83 -7.55 14.41 -12.61
C ALA A 83 -7.19 14.39 -11.13
N ALA A 84 -7.59 13.35 -10.39
CA ALA A 84 -7.25 13.20 -8.98
C ALA A 84 -5.74 12.97 -8.74
N TRP A 85 -5.04 12.37 -9.72
CA TRP A 85 -3.59 12.12 -9.68
C TRP A 85 -2.74 13.34 -10.06
N ALA A 86 -3.35 14.40 -10.57
CA ALA A 86 -2.62 15.58 -11.04
C ALA A 86 -1.77 16.18 -9.90
N GLY A 87 -0.44 16.24 -10.13
CA GLY A 87 0.55 16.70 -9.15
C GLY A 87 1.38 15.59 -8.48
N LEU A 88 1.00 14.31 -8.62
CA LEU A 88 1.83 13.19 -8.16
C LEU A 88 2.91 12.76 -9.17
N GLY A 89 2.79 13.19 -10.44
CA GLY A 89 3.71 12.81 -11.51
C GLY A 89 3.59 11.35 -11.94
N TYR A 90 4.31 10.97 -13.00
CA TYR A 90 4.35 9.61 -13.56
C TYR A 90 2.96 8.96 -13.76
N TYR A 91 2.14 9.53 -14.64
CA TYR A 91 0.75 9.11 -14.89
C TYR A 91 0.56 7.65 -15.32
N ALA A 92 1.62 6.96 -15.76
CA ALA A 92 1.58 5.51 -15.96
C ALA A 92 1.18 4.77 -14.67
N ARG A 93 1.56 5.27 -13.49
CA ARG A 93 1.13 4.72 -12.20
C ARG A 93 -0.38 4.84 -12.00
N ALA A 94 -0.96 5.99 -12.33
CA ALA A 94 -2.41 6.22 -12.22
C ALA A 94 -3.20 5.28 -13.13
N ARG A 95 -2.75 5.07 -14.38
CA ARG A 95 -3.39 4.14 -15.31
C ARG A 95 -3.26 2.68 -14.85
N ASN A 96 -2.07 2.29 -14.40
CA ASN A 96 -1.85 0.94 -13.86
C ASN A 96 -2.65 0.71 -12.56
N LEU A 97 -2.81 1.74 -11.72
CA LEU A 97 -3.64 1.70 -10.52
C LEU A 97 -5.09 1.34 -10.91
N LEU A 98 -5.71 2.09 -11.83
CA LEU A 98 -7.08 1.80 -12.26
C LEU A 98 -7.21 0.42 -12.92
N LYS A 99 -6.27 0.07 -13.81
CA LYS A 99 -6.26 -1.25 -14.46
C LYS A 99 -6.18 -2.38 -13.43
N CYS A 100 -5.31 -2.25 -12.44
CA CYS A 100 -5.15 -3.22 -11.36
C CYS A 100 -6.40 -3.30 -10.49
N ALA A 101 -7.01 -2.16 -10.12
CA ALA A 101 -8.27 -2.15 -9.37
C ALA A 101 -9.39 -2.90 -10.11
N LYS A 102 -9.52 -2.66 -11.43
CA LYS A 102 -10.48 -3.37 -12.29
C LYS A 102 -10.25 -4.87 -12.29
N ILE A 103 -9.00 -5.32 -12.45
CA ILE A 103 -8.64 -6.75 -12.41
C ILE A 103 -8.96 -7.38 -11.05
N ILE A 104 -8.58 -6.74 -9.94
CA ILE A 104 -8.88 -7.28 -8.60
C ILE A 104 -10.39 -7.38 -8.38
N PHE A 105 -11.15 -6.40 -8.86
CA PHE A 105 -12.61 -6.44 -8.78
C PHE A 105 -13.21 -7.57 -9.61
N SER A 106 -12.85 -7.67 -10.89
CA SER A 106 -13.45 -8.63 -11.82
C SER A 106 -12.97 -10.07 -11.65
N GLU A 107 -11.67 -10.29 -11.44
CA GLU A 107 -11.06 -11.62 -11.42
C GLU A 107 -10.94 -12.21 -10.01
N TYR A 108 -10.88 -11.36 -8.98
CA TYR A 108 -10.70 -11.78 -7.59
C TYR A 108 -11.88 -11.37 -6.69
N GLY A 109 -13.01 -10.96 -7.27
CA GLY A 109 -14.24 -10.61 -6.55
C GLY A 109 -14.06 -9.45 -5.58
N GLY A 110 -13.20 -8.49 -5.92
CA GLY A 110 -12.90 -7.32 -5.08
C GLY A 110 -12.00 -7.61 -3.88
N LYS A 111 -11.43 -8.82 -3.78
CA LYS A 111 -10.52 -9.21 -2.70
C LYS A 111 -9.10 -9.28 -3.22
N PHE A 112 -8.18 -8.61 -2.51
CA PHE A 112 -6.76 -8.74 -2.82
C PHE A 112 -6.29 -10.19 -2.63
N PRO A 113 -5.50 -10.75 -3.56
CA PRO A 113 -4.80 -12.00 -3.33
C PRO A 113 -3.90 -11.90 -2.09
N ASN A 114 -3.84 -12.96 -1.29
CA ASN A 114 -3.06 -12.99 -0.04
C ASN A 114 -1.72 -13.74 -0.18
N ASP A 115 -1.30 -13.99 -1.42
CA ASP A 115 -0.05 -14.66 -1.75
C ASP A 115 0.80 -13.78 -2.68
N TYR A 116 2.10 -13.76 -2.41
CA TYR A 116 3.07 -12.93 -3.11
C TYR A 116 3.11 -13.18 -4.63
N LYS A 117 3.03 -14.46 -5.05
CA LYS A 117 3.17 -14.83 -6.47
C LYS A 117 2.00 -14.33 -7.31
N THR A 118 0.79 -14.32 -6.76
CA THR A 118 -0.39 -13.78 -7.44
C THR A 118 -0.37 -12.26 -7.42
N LEU A 119 0.01 -11.64 -6.29
CA LEU A 119 0.18 -10.18 -6.21
C LEU A 119 1.16 -9.65 -7.26
N LEU A 120 2.29 -10.34 -7.50
CA LEU A 120 3.30 -9.95 -8.48
C LEU A 120 2.80 -9.95 -9.94
N LYS A 121 1.69 -10.63 -10.23
CA LYS A 121 1.07 -10.65 -11.57
C LYS A 121 0.20 -9.43 -11.83
N LEU A 122 -0.13 -8.65 -10.80
CA LEU A 122 -1.02 -7.51 -10.91
C LEU A 122 -0.30 -6.31 -11.58
N PRO A 123 -1.00 -5.54 -12.44
CA PRO A 123 -0.38 -4.39 -13.11
C PRO A 123 0.17 -3.36 -12.13
N GLY A 124 1.42 -2.94 -12.36
CA GLY A 124 2.09 -1.94 -11.51
C GLY A 124 2.51 -2.45 -10.14
N VAL A 125 2.37 -3.75 -9.85
CA VAL A 125 2.82 -4.38 -8.60
C VAL A 125 4.16 -5.07 -8.85
N GLY A 126 5.25 -4.46 -8.38
CA GLY A 126 6.59 -5.06 -8.40
C GLY A 126 6.89 -5.87 -7.12
N PRO A 127 8.09 -6.48 -7.03
CA PRO A 127 8.50 -7.30 -5.88
C PRO A 127 8.31 -6.62 -4.52
N TYR A 128 8.76 -5.38 -4.38
CA TYR A 128 8.62 -4.62 -3.15
C TYR A 128 7.14 -4.42 -2.75
N THR A 129 6.30 -3.96 -3.69
CA THR A 129 4.87 -3.73 -3.41
C THR A 129 4.13 -5.03 -3.10
N ALA A 130 4.44 -6.13 -3.80
CA ALA A 130 3.87 -7.45 -3.50
C ALA A 130 4.27 -7.92 -2.10
N GLY A 131 5.55 -7.74 -1.71
CA GLY A 131 6.05 -8.04 -0.38
C GLY A 131 5.39 -7.17 0.69
N ALA A 132 5.27 -5.85 0.45
CA ALA A 132 4.65 -4.91 1.38
C ALA A 132 3.18 -5.26 1.65
N ILE A 133 2.39 -5.56 0.61
CA ILE A 133 1.00 -6.02 0.78
C ILE A 133 0.96 -7.34 1.56
N SER A 134 1.79 -8.31 1.19
CA SER A 134 1.83 -9.63 1.83
C SER A 134 2.17 -9.54 3.32
N ALA A 135 3.18 -8.74 3.68
CA ALA A 135 3.65 -8.59 5.05
C ALA A 135 2.75 -7.69 5.90
N ILE A 136 2.32 -6.54 5.37
CA ILE A 136 1.57 -5.54 6.14
C ILE A 136 0.09 -5.94 6.26
N ALA A 137 -0.55 -6.33 5.15
CA ALA A 137 -1.98 -6.56 5.13
C ALA A 137 -2.38 -8.02 5.47
N PHE A 138 -1.47 -8.98 5.25
CA PHE A 138 -1.77 -10.41 5.41
C PHE A 138 -0.84 -11.15 6.37
N ASP A 139 0.06 -10.45 7.08
CA ASP A 139 0.99 -11.03 8.05
C ASP A 139 1.84 -12.20 7.49
N ARG A 140 2.08 -12.22 6.18
CA ARG A 140 2.93 -13.25 5.54
C ARG A 140 4.40 -12.94 5.81
N ASN A 141 5.19 -13.99 6.01
CA ASN A 141 6.64 -13.88 6.21
C ASN A 141 7.36 -13.63 4.88
N GLU A 142 7.18 -12.43 4.32
CA GLU A 142 7.81 -11.98 3.09
C GLU A 142 8.82 -10.86 3.39
N VAL A 143 10.01 -10.95 2.79
CA VAL A 143 11.06 -9.95 2.95
C VAL A 143 10.76 -8.76 2.04
N VAL A 144 10.62 -7.58 2.64
CA VAL A 144 10.36 -6.34 1.93
C VAL A 144 11.68 -5.57 1.83
N VAL A 145 12.27 -5.48 0.63
CA VAL A 145 13.51 -4.73 0.37
C VAL A 145 13.20 -3.51 -0.49
N ASP A 146 13.40 -2.31 0.05
CA ASP A 146 13.44 -1.02 -0.65
C ASP A 146 14.80 -0.36 -0.41
N GLY A 147 15.16 0.67 -1.16
CA GLY A 147 16.43 1.40 -1.03
C GLY A 147 16.67 2.07 0.35
N ASN A 148 15.71 2.02 1.26
CA ASN A 148 15.86 2.39 2.68
C ASN A 148 16.27 1.22 3.59
N VAL A 149 16.34 0.01 3.05
CA VAL A 149 16.69 -1.24 3.76
C VAL A 149 18.04 -1.72 3.21
N GLU A 150 19.12 -1.19 3.78
CA GLU A 150 20.47 -1.79 3.72
C GLU A 150 20.79 -2.54 5.02
#